data_AF-A0A7V8SKM8-F1
#
_entry.id   AF-A0A7V8SKM8-F1
#
_cell.length_a   1.000
_cell.length_b   1.000
_cell.length_c   1.000
_cell.angle_alpha   90.00
_cell.angle_beta   90.00
_cell.angle_gamma   90.00
#
_symmetry.space_group_name_H-M   'P 1'
#
loop_
_entity.id
_entity.type
_entity.pdbx_description
1 polymer ?
#
loop_
_entity_poly.entity_id
_entity_poly.type
_entity_poly.pdbx_seq_one_letter_code
_entity_poly.pdbx_strand_id
1 'polypeptide(L)'
;MIETLLKRLKARLDENELSDGKLQAIIDDVTLEVLADTNQPELNAQLESAVISMSVIAVNRLGTEGLASEGYSGVSTSYLDDVPPRVASILNANRRLGVWEDEDESIT
;
A
#
# COMPACT_ATOMS: atom_id res chain seq x y z
N MET A 1 -9.64 11.44 -4.71
CA MET A 1 -9.17 10.03 -4.65
C MET A 1 -8.78 9.61 -3.25
N ILE A 2 -7.98 10.39 -2.51
CA ILE A 2 -7.53 9.99 -1.16
C ILE A 2 -8.69 9.88 -0.16
N GLU A 3 -9.58 10.88 -0.07
CA GLU A 3 -10.77 10.83 0.80
C GLU A 3 -11.70 9.64 0.48
N THR A 4 -11.74 9.21 -0.78
CA THR A 4 -12.53 8.05 -1.20
C THR A 4 -11.91 6.73 -0.76
N LEU A 5 -10.58 6.62 -0.68
CA LEU A 5 -9.90 5.41 -0.19
C LEU A 5 -10.08 5.24 1.30
N LEU A 6 -9.90 6.31 2.09
CA LEU A 6 -10.09 6.26 3.54
C LEU A 6 -11.52 5.83 3.91
N LYS A 7 -12.53 6.38 3.23
CA LYS A 7 -13.94 5.97 3.40
C LYS A 7 -14.14 4.49 3.06
N ARG A 8 -13.55 4.01 1.97
CA ARG A 8 -13.65 2.60 1.55
C ARG A 8 -12.92 1.65 2.50
N LEU A 9 -11.79 2.05 3.07
CA LEU A 9 -11.07 1.30 4.10
C LEU A 9 -11.93 1.19 5.35
N LYS A 10 -12.39 2.31 5.91
CA LYS A 10 -13.27 2.33 7.08
C LYS A 10 -14.52 1.48 6.94
N ALA A 11 -15.11 1.43 5.75
CA ALA A 11 -16.28 0.60 5.48
C ALA A 11 -16.01 -0.92 5.49
N ARG A 12 -14.74 -1.34 5.53
CA ARG A 12 -14.31 -2.76 5.59
C ARG A 12 -13.70 -3.13 6.94
N LEU A 13 -13.40 -2.14 7.78
CA LEU A 13 -12.96 -2.34 9.13
C LEU A 13 -14.21 -2.39 10.02
N ASP A 14 -14.24 -3.34 10.97
CA ASP A 14 -15.19 -3.29 12.07
C ASP A 14 -14.82 -2.14 13.03
N GLU A 15 -15.39 -2.09 14.25
CA GLU A 15 -14.94 -1.15 15.28
C GLU A 15 -13.41 -1.23 15.45
N ASN A 16 -12.70 -0.22 14.95
CA ASN A 16 -11.25 -0.13 15.04
C ASN A 16 -10.87 1.14 15.83
N GLU A 17 -9.81 1.04 16.62
CA GLU A 17 -9.37 2.11 17.53
C GLU A 17 -8.38 3.09 16.87
N LEU A 18 -8.00 2.90 15.60
CA LEU A 18 -7.05 3.77 14.91
C LEU A 18 -7.73 5.08 14.48
N SER A 19 -7.00 6.18 14.67
CA SER A 19 -7.43 7.48 14.18
C SER A 19 -7.36 7.55 12.65
N ASP A 20 -8.18 8.42 12.06
CA ASP A 20 -8.16 8.72 10.62
C ASP A 20 -6.77 9.03 10.09
N GLY A 21 -5.95 9.76 10.85
CA GLY A 21 -4.58 10.08 10.46
C GLY A 21 -3.68 8.84 10.38
N LYS A 22 -3.84 7.87 11.30
CA LYS A 22 -3.10 6.60 11.24
C LYS A 22 -3.57 5.74 10.07
N LEU A 23 -4.88 5.67 9.84
CA LEU A 23 -5.45 4.95 8.70
C LEU A 23 -4.99 5.56 7.37
N GLN A 24 -4.88 6.88 7.30
CA GLN A 24 -4.39 7.58 6.12
C GLN A 24 -2.91 7.29 5.87
N ALA A 25 -2.07 7.32 6.91
CA ALA A 25 -0.65 6.98 6.79
C ALA A 25 -0.45 5.54 6.24
N ILE A 26 -1.24 4.57 6.73
CA ILE A 26 -1.20 3.20 6.21
C ILE A 26 -1.61 3.15 4.73
N ILE A 27 -2.64 3.90 4.32
CA ILE A 27 -3.04 3.98 2.90
C ILE A 27 -1.91 4.56 2.05
N ASP A 28 -1.25 5.61 2.54
CA ASP A 28 -0.18 6.30 1.82
C ASP A 28 1.04 5.38 1.62
N ASP A 29 1.47 4.69 2.68
CA ASP A 29 2.59 3.74 2.60
C ASP A 29 2.28 2.57 1.64
N VAL A 30 1.11 1.97 1.78
CA VAL A 30 0.66 0.88 0.90
C VAL A 30 0.56 1.36 -0.56
N THR A 31 0.11 2.60 -0.78
CA THR A 31 0.03 3.19 -2.11
C THR A 31 1.42 3.33 -2.73
N LEU A 32 2.39 3.84 -1.98
CA LEU A 32 3.77 3.97 -2.44
C LEU A 32 4.34 2.61 -2.86
N GLU A 33 4.17 1.57 -2.04
CA GLU A 33 4.64 0.22 -2.38
C GLU A 33 3.93 -0.36 -3.60
N VAL A 34 2.60 -0.19 -3.72
CA VAL A 34 1.84 -0.68 -4.88
C VAL A 34 2.27 0.01 -6.17
N LEU A 35 2.49 1.33 -6.15
CA LEU A 35 2.96 2.07 -7.31
C LEU A 35 4.39 1.68 -7.70
N ALA A 36 5.26 1.50 -6.72
CA ALA A 36 6.63 1.03 -6.93
C ALA A 36 6.66 -0.39 -7.51
N ASP A 37 5.90 -1.33 -6.93
CA ASP A 37 5.84 -2.73 -7.40
C ASP A 37 5.27 -2.85 -8.82
N THR A 38 4.32 -1.98 -9.16
CA THR A 38 3.65 -2.01 -10.47
C THR A 38 4.29 -1.09 -11.51
N ASN A 39 5.27 -0.28 -11.11
CA ASN A 39 5.82 0.81 -11.92
C ASN A 39 4.73 1.68 -12.57
N GLN A 40 3.70 2.01 -11.78
CA GLN A 40 2.59 2.87 -12.22
C GLN A 40 2.77 4.27 -11.65
N PRO A 41 2.55 5.33 -12.44
CA PRO A 41 2.69 6.70 -11.96
C PRO A 41 1.53 7.14 -11.05
N GLU A 42 0.38 6.48 -11.17
CA GLU A 42 -0.83 6.77 -10.40
C GLU A 42 -1.70 5.52 -10.23
N LEU A 43 -2.60 5.55 -9.25
CA LEU A 43 -3.55 4.47 -9.01
C LEU A 43 -4.65 4.47 -10.08
N ASN A 44 -4.91 3.30 -10.65
CA ASN A 44 -6.18 3.03 -11.33
C ASN A 44 -7.16 2.29 -10.40
N ALA A 45 -8.41 2.11 -10.84
CA ALA A 45 -9.46 1.49 -10.02
C ALA A 45 -9.11 0.07 -9.49
N GLN A 46 -8.31 -0.70 -10.23
CA GLN A 46 -7.85 -2.01 -9.79
C GLN A 46 -6.80 -1.88 -8.68
N LEU A 47 -5.83 -0.99 -8.87
CA LEU A 47 -4.79 -0.72 -7.88
C LEU A 47 -5.36 -0.08 -6.61
N GLU A 48 -6.36 0.80 -6.72
CA GLU A 48 -7.10 1.29 -5.55
C GLU A 48 -7.71 0.14 -4.73
N SER A 49 -8.21 -0.89 -5.42
CA SER A 49 -8.79 -2.07 -4.76
C SER A 49 -7.72 -2.95 -4.12
N ALA A 50 -6.52 -3.03 -4.71
CA ALA A 50 -5.35 -3.67 -4.12
C ALA A 50 -4.91 -2.94 -2.85
N VAL A 51 -4.74 -1.60 -2.92
CA VAL A 51 -4.37 -0.75 -1.78
C VAL A 51 -5.32 -0.97 -0.61
N ILE A 52 -6.63 -0.86 -0.83
CA ILE A 52 -7.60 -1.08 0.26
C ILE A 52 -7.50 -2.48 0.88
N SER A 53 -7.30 -3.51 0.05
CA SER A 53 -7.19 -4.88 0.55
C SER A 53 -5.94 -5.06 1.42
N MET A 54 -4.81 -4.49 0.99
CA MET A 54 -3.56 -4.54 1.75
C MET A 54 -3.64 -3.67 3.02
N SER A 55 -4.27 -2.49 2.96
CA SER A 55 -4.49 -1.65 4.16
C SER A 55 -5.38 -2.34 5.21
N VAL A 56 -6.40 -3.10 4.80
CA VAL A 56 -7.20 -3.89 5.75
C VAL A 56 -6.34 -4.94 6.46
N ILE A 57 -5.48 -5.64 5.70
CA ILE A 57 -4.57 -6.65 6.26
C ILE A 57 -3.58 -5.99 7.24
N ALA A 58 -3.02 -4.85 6.87
CA ALA A 58 -2.10 -4.08 7.72
C ALA A 58 -2.77 -3.66 9.05
N VAL A 59 -3.98 -3.09 8.98
CA VAL A 59 -4.73 -2.70 10.18
C VAL A 59 -5.04 -3.89 11.07
N ASN A 60 -5.45 -5.02 10.47
CA ASN A 60 -5.75 -6.23 11.23
C ASN A 60 -4.50 -6.80 11.92
N ARG A 61 -3.33 -6.76 11.26
CA ARG A 61 -2.05 -7.20 11.85
C ARG A 61 -1.70 -6.38 13.09
N LEU A 62 -1.79 -5.05 12.99
CA LEU A 62 -1.57 -4.13 14.11
C LEU A 62 -2.51 -4.43 15.30
N GLY A 63 -3.75 -4.85 15.03
CA GLY A 63 -4.69 -5.26 16.07
C GLY A 63 -4.37 -6.63 16.69
N THR A 64 -3.84 -7.58 15.91
CA THR A 64 -3.54 -8.95 16.38
C THR A 64 -2.21 -9.08 17.12
N GLU A 65 -1.22 -8.25 16.80
CA GLU A 65 0.10 -8.28 17.45
C GLU A 65 0.11 -7.62 18.85
N GLY A 66 -1.07 -7.17 19.29
CA GLY A 66 -1.24 -6.41 20.53
C GLY A 66 -0.77 -4.98 20.34
N LEU A 67 -1.28 -4.08 21.20
CA LEU A 67 -0.79 -2.71 21.33
C LEU A 67 0.64 -2.71 21.92
N ALA A 68 1.60 -3.36 21.26
CA ALA A 68 3.04 -3.13 21.41
C ALA A 68 3.36 -1.77 20.77
N SER A 69 2.71 -0.76 21.34
CA SER A 69 2.92 0.65 21.13
C SER A 69 4.21 1.00 21.84
N GLU A 70 5.37 0.70 21.25
CA GLU A 70 6.60 1.48 21.40
C GLU A 70 7.51 1.23 20.20
N GLY A 71 7.37 2.09 19.19
CA GLY A 71 8.30 2.16 18.07
C GLY A 71 7.86 1.35 16.86
N TYR A 72 7.25 2.02 15.88
CA TYR A 72 7.55 1.76 14.48
C TYR A 72 9.03 2.16 14.25
N SER A 73 9.92 1.41 14.90
CA SER A 73 11.33 1.71 15.09
C SER A 73 12.08 0.96 14.02
N GLY A 74 12.30 1.62 12.88
CA GLY A 74 13.41 1.35 11.97
C GLY A 74 13.45 0.01 11.22
N VAL A 75 12.49 -0.91 11.40
CA VAL A 75 12.40 -2.13 10.59
C VAL A 75 11.41 -1.87 9.46
N SER A 76 11.90 -1.79 8.22
CA SER A 76 11.08 -1.74 7.02
C SER A 76 10.25 -3.02 6.92
N THR A 77 9.04 -3.02 7.47
CA THR A 77 8.04 -4.04 7.16
C THR A 77 7.43 -3.67 5.81
N SER A 78 7.62 -4.48 4.78
CA SER A 78 6.95 -4.25 3.50
C SER A 78 5.49 -4.64 3.67
N TYR A 79 4.60 -3.78 3.20
CA TYR A 79 3.18 -4.08 3.15
C TYR A 79 2.87 -5.18 2.12
N LEU A 80 3.82 -5.57 1.26
CA LEU A 80 3.66 -6.56 0.20
C LEU A 80 4.31 -7.94 0.50
N ASP A 81 4.73 -8.23 1.73
CA ASP A 81 5.37 -9.51 2.07
C ASP A 81 4.42 -10.73 2.03
N ASP A 82 3.12 -10.55 2.26
CA ASP A 82 2.10 -11.63 2.27
C ASP A 82 0.87 -11.28 1.42
N VAL A 83 1.12 -10.83 0.19
CA VAL A 83 0.04 -10.41 -0.72
C VAL A 83 -0.90 -11.59 -1.03
N PRO A 84 -2.21 -11.48 -0.74
CA PRO A 84 -3.17 -12.53 -1.06
C PRO A 84 -3.21 -12.81 -2.58
N PRO A 85 -3.49 -14.06 -3.01
CA PRO A 85 -3.43 -14.44 -4.43
C PRO A 85 -4.24 -13.53 -5.36
N ARG A 86 -5.42 -13.09 -4.91
CA ARG A 86 -6.26 -12.15 -5.68
C ARG A 86 -5.60 -10.80 -5.88
N VAL A 87 -4.95 -10.26 -4.85
CA VAL A 87 -4.24 -8.98 -4.92
C VAL A 87 -2.98 -9.13 -5.78
N ALA A 88 -2.24 -10.22 -5.64
CA ALA A 88 -1.07 -10.51 -6.46
C ALA A 88 -1.43 -10.57 -7.96
N SER A 89 -2.58 -11.16 -8.30
CA SER A 89 -3.09 -11.15 -9.68
C SER A 89 -3.36 -9.74 -10.20
N ILE A 90 -3.87 -8.84 -9.35
CA ILE A 90 -4.12 -7.44 -9.72
C ILE A 90 -2.79 -6.71 -9.95
N LEU A 91 -1.83 -6.84 -9.03
CA LEU A 91 -0.51 -6.21 -9.17
C LEU A 91 0.19 -6.66 -10.45
N ASN A 92 0.26 -7.98 -10.68
CA ASN A 92 0.86 -8.55 -11.88
C ASN A 92 0.20 -8.07 -13.18
N ALA A 93 -1.13 -7.97 -13.21
CA ALA A 93 -1.85 -7.49 -14.38
C ALA A 93 -1.63 -6.00 -14.67
N ASN A 94 -1.18 -5.23 -13.67
CA ASN A 94 -0.95 -3.79 -13.78
C ASN A 94 0.54 -3.41 -13.83
N ARG A 95 1.46 -4.38 -13.74
CA ARG A 95 2.90 -4.13 -13.85
C ARG A 95 3.26 -3.57 -15.22
N ARG A 96 3.88 -2.39 -15.24
CA ARG A 96 4.52 -1.82 -16.44
C ARG A 96 5.98 -2.25 -16.47
N LEU A 97 6.52 -2.42 -17.67
CA LEU A 97 7.96 -2.55 -17.83
C LEU A 97 8.62 -1.28 -17.28
N GLY A 98 9.68 -1.46 -16.48
CA GLY A 98 10.55 -0.36 -16.05
C GLY A 98 11.03 0.41 -17.27
N VAL A 99 10.96 1.74 -17.21
CA VAL A 99 11.72 2.57 -18.15
C VAL A 99 13.13 2.60 -17.57
N TRP A 100 14.05 1.91 -18.24
CA TRP A 100 15.46 2.15 -18.01
C TRP A 100 15.73 3.47 -18.73
N GLU A 101 15.91 4.55 -17.97
CA GLU A 101 16.55 5.73 -18.55
C GLU A 101 17.98 5.29 -18.86
N ASP A 102 18.27 5.08 -20.16
CA ASP A 102 19.64 5.04 -20.62
C ASP A 102 20.23 6.39 -20.20
N GLU A 103 21.00 6.41 -19.12
CA GLU A 103 21.89 7.52 -18.79
C GLU A 103 22.92 7.58 -19.94
N ASP A 104 22.51 8.14 -21.08
CA ASP A 104 23.43 8.60 -22.10
C ASP A 104 24.28 9.67 -21.41
N GLU A 105 25.44 9.23 -20.93
CA GLU A 105 26.54 10.08 -20.51
C GLU A 105 26.73 11.16 -21.59
N SER A 106 26.22 12.35 -21.33
CA SER A 106 26.59 13.53 -22.11
C SER A 106 28.02 13.90 -21.73
N ILE A 107 28.98 13.14 -22.25
CA ILE A 107 30.35 13.59 -22.42
C ILE A 107 30.31 14.62 -23.53
N THR A 108 30.17 15.90 -23.19
CA THR A 108 30.74 16.99 -23.99
C THR A 108 31.00 18.23 -23.14
#